data_AF-A0A9W6RRB7-F1
#
_entry.id   AF-A0A9W6RRB7-F1
#
_cell.length_a   1.000
_cell.length_b   1.000
_cell.length_c   1.000
_cell.angle_alpha   90.00
_cell.angle_beta   90.00
_cell.angle_gamma   90.00
#
_symmetry.space_group_name_H-M   'P 1'
#
loop_
_entity.id
_entity.type
_entity.pdbx_description
1 polymer ?
#
loop_
_entity_poly.entity_id
_entity_poly.type
_entity_poly.pdbx_seq_one_letter_code
_entity_poly.pdbx_strand_id
1 'polypeptide(L)'
;MTGGTASPRREAWELLGGEYDVRVLEPSPPAVTEPPWYADDPLAGPYGVRLVTPVAGLGRSWDDLVGERPDLAAFCADRWLGARRRLAPLPRAFVPTRRSLHTLAEHVVAPARHAANGQIGLRFTRGGFGTPYFGDGHQVRVESGRLVVDGVVHTPATLGEAASLAGIPLGMPPEVYLPTTPAAPDTHLPVNPAAAEALGDWFGFAWSVLEQLRFDGRTLHSRAPLRVQLWPEHFDAAVELGDEFAGRRAAFGASPGDDAHPEPYLYVAPWHRRAGGFWNDKAFGGASLTYGALLSADDQRETALAFFRQGLAELNS
;
A
#
# COMPACT_ATOMS: atom_id res chain seq x y z
N MET A 1 5.62 -32.23 -5.24
CA MET A 1 4.48 -31.30 -5.08
C MET A 1 5.01 -29.92 -5.39
N THR A 2 4.69 -29.39 -6.57
CA THR A 2 5.10 -28.05 -7.01
C THR A 2 4.44 -27.03 -6.09
N GLY A 3 5.24 -26.39 -5.23
CA GLY A 3 4.77 -25.27 -4.39
C GLY A 3 4.41 -24.11 -5.30
N GLY A 4 3.19 -24.11 -5.81
CA GLY A 4 2.65 -22.98 -6.57
C GLY A 4 2.53 -21.79 -5.63
N THR A 5 3.05 -20.64 -6.06
CA THR A 5 2.78 -19.34 -5.45
C THR A 5 1.27 -19.20 -5.25
N ALA A 6 0.82 -19.14 -4.00
CA ALA A 6 -0.59 -19.02 -3.68
C ALA A 6 -1.12 -17.69 -4.22
N SER A 7 -2.04 -17.75 -5.19
CA SER A 7 -2.69 -16.55 -5.74
C SER A 7 -3.75 -16.05 -4.74
N PRO A 8 -3.61 -14.83 -4.18
CA PRO A 8 -4.56 -14.32 -3.18
C PRO A 8 -6.01 -14.29 -3.69
N ARG A 9 -6.20 -13.88 -4.95
CA ARG A 9 -7.52 -13.90 -5.60
C ARG A 9 -8.07 -15.31 -5.80
N ARG A 10 -7.22 -16.28 -6.15
CA ARG A 10 -7.65 -17.67 -6.31
C ARG A 10 -8.05 -18.31 -4.99
N GLU A 11 -7.24 -18.12 -3.94
CA GLU A 11 -7.54 -18.59 -2.59
C GLU A 11 -8.89 -18.01 -2.11
N ALA A 12 -9.11 -16.71 -2.34
CA ALA A 12 -10.36 -16.05 -2.03
C ALA A 12 -11.55 -16.61 -2.85
N TRP A 13 -11.35 -16.88 -4.14
CA TRP A 13 -12.37 -17.49 -5.00
C TRP A 13 -12.74 -18.91 -4.55
N GLU A 14 -11.76 -19.75 -4.22
CA GLU A 14 -11.95 -21.10 -3.69
C GLU A 14 -12.69 -21.06 -2.34
N LEU A 15 -12.34 -20.13 -1.45
CA LEU A 15 -13.00 -19.92 -0.17
C LEU A 15 -14.50 -19.58 -0.33
N LEU A 16 -14.87 -18.88 -1.41
CA LEU A 16 -16.26 -18.56 -1.72
C LEU A 16 -16.96 -19.61 -2.60
N GLY A 17 -16.38 -20.81 -2.75
CA GLY A 17 -16.97 -21.90 -3.53
C GLY A 17 -16.98 -21.67 -5.04
N GLY A 18 -16.22 -20.68 -5.52
CA GLY A 18 -16.10 -20.33 -6.92
C GLY A 18 -17.28 -19.60 -7.55
N GLU A 19 -18.24 -19.15 -6.74
CA GLU A 19 -19.50 -18.56 -7.22
C GLU A 19 -19.44 -17.06 -7.54
N TYR A 20 -18.37 -16.39 -7.10
CA TYR A 20 -18.22 -14.94 -7.16
C TYR A 20 -17.04 -14.53 -8.05
N ASP A 21 -17.14 -13.38 -8.72
CA ASP A 21 -15.94 -12.67 -9.15
C ASP A 21 -15.38 -11.96 -7.92
N VAL A 22 -14.17 -12.34 -7.52
CA VAL A 22 -13.58 -11.89 -6.25
C VAL A 22 -12.44 -10.92 -6.51
N ARG A 23 -12.42 -9.80 -5.79
CA ARG A 23 -11.33 -8.83 -5.77
C ARG A 23 -10.72 -8.76 -4.38
N VAL A 24 -9.40 -8.64 -4.32
CA VAL A 24 -8.62 -8.52 -3.08
C VAL A 24 -7.66 -7.33 -3.21
N LEU A 25 -7.09 -6.86 -2.10
CA LEU A 25 -6.16 -5.71 -2.12
C LEU A 25 -4.77 -6.08 -2.66
N GLU A 26 -4.34 -7.31 -2.38
CA GLU A 26 -3.02 -7.84 -2.75
C GLU A 26 -2.92 -8.14 -4.26
N PRO A 27 -1.74 -7.93 -4.87
CA PRO A 27 -1.47 -8.37 -6.23
C PRO A 27 -1.74 -9.85 -6.41
N SER A 28 -2.36 -10.23 -7.53
CA SER A 28 -2.59 -11.63 -7.89
C SER A 28 -2.04 -11.96 -9.29
N PRO A 29 -1.44 -13.15 -9.50
CA PRO A 29 -0.99 -13.57 -10.82
C PRO A 29 -2.20 -13.90 -11.73
N PRO A 30 -2.04 -13.87 -13.06
CA PRO A 30 -0.79 -13.59 -13.80
C PRO A 30 -0.38 -12.11 -13.74
N ALA A 31 0.88 -11.83 -14.11
CA ALA A 31 1.37 -10.46 -14.26
C ALA A 31 0.53 -9.68 -15.29
N VAL A 32 0.24 -8.41 -15.00
CA VAL A 32 -0.42 -7.51 -15.95
C VAL A 32 0.65 -6.89 -16.85
N THR A 33 0.59 -7.16 -18.15
CA THR A 33 1.56 -6.70 -19.15
C THR A 33 1.13 -5.43 -19.88
N GLU A 34 -0.04 -4.88 -19.54
CA GLU A 34 -0.61 -3.73 -20.21
C GLU A 34 -0.21 -2.40 -19.55
N PRO A 35 0.22 -1.39 -20.34
CA PRO A 35 0.50 -0.05 -19.84
C PRO A 35 -0.78 0.69 -19.41
N PRO A 36 -0.67 1.80 -18.68
CA PRO A 36 0.58 2.38 -18.18
C PRO A 36 1.07 1.75 -16.87
N TRP A 37 0.24 0.94 -16.22
CA TRP A 37 0.46 0.57 -14.83
C TRP A 37 1.20 -0.74 -14.63
N TYR A 38 1.12 -1.71 -15.54
CA TYR A 38 1.74 -3.04 -15.37
C TYR A 38 1.47 -3.67 -14.00
N ALA A 39 0.22 -3.55 -13.55
CA ALA A 39 -0.25 -4.01 -12.25
C ALA A 39 -1.73 -4.36 -12.35
N ASP A 40 -2.23 -5.20 -11.45
CA ASP A 40 -3.67 -5.39 -11.27
C ASP A 40 -4.32 -4.17 -10.59
N ASP A 41 -5.64 -4.08 -10.70
CA ASP A 41 -6.44 -3.03 -10.09
C ASP A 41 -7.65 -3.67 -9.38
N PRO A 42 -7.76 -3.53 -8.05
CA PRO A 42 -8.85 -4.12 -7.27
C PRO A 42 -10.22 -3.51 -7.59
N LEU A 43 -10.26 -2.35 -8.24
CA LEU A 43 -11.47 -1.67 -8.68
C LEU A 43 -11.70 -1.75 -10.20
N ALA A 44 -10.84 -2.43 -10.96
CA ALA A 44 -11.08 -2.57 -12.40
C ALA A 44 -12.27 -3.47 -12.70
N GLY A 45 -13.08 -3.04 -13.68
CA GLY A 45 -14.16 -3.83 -14.24
C GLY A 45 -13.68 -5.03 -15.07
N PRO A 46 -14.61 -5.75 -15.73
CA PRO A 46 -16.05 -5.52 -15.75
C PRO A 46 -16.71 -5.78 -14.38
N TYR A 47 -17.84 -5.11 -14.12
CA TYR A 47 -18.61 -5.31 -12.88
C TYR A 47 -19.77 -6.27 -13.14
N GLY A 48 -19.70 -7.46 -12.53
CA GLY A 48 -20.73 -8.49 -12.64
C GLY A 48 -21.71 -8.48 -11.46
N VAL A 49 -22.84 -9.20 -11.60
CA VAL A 49 -23.89 -9.31 -10.58
C VAL A 49 -23.49 -10.12 -9.32
N ARG A 50 -22.35 -10.80 -9.35
CA ARG A 50 -21.78 -11.56 -8.22
C ARG A 50 -20.35 -11.13 -7.90
N LEU A 51 -20.14 -9.83 -7.85
CA LEU A 51 -18.84 -9.23 -7.54
C LEU A 51 -18.66 -9.07 -6.02
N VAL A 52 -17.53 -9.55 -5.50
CA VAL A 52 -17.06 -9.29 -4.13
C VAL A 52 -15.83 -8.40 -4.18
N THR A 53 -15.86 -7.26 -3.48
CA THR A 53 -14.81 -6.24 -3.56
C THR A 53 -14.29 -5.82 -2.17
N PRO A 54 -13.08 -5.25 -2.11
CA PRO A 54 -12.54 -4.70 -0.86
C PRO A 54 -13.14 -3.32 -0.49
N VAL A 55 -14.01 -2.75 -1.32
CA VAL A 55 -14.62 -1.42 -1.10
C VAL A 55 -16.14 -1.50 -1.07
N ALA A 56 -16.77 -0.68 -0.25
CA ALA A 56 -18.23 -0.56 -0.25
C ALA A 56 -18.72 0.19 -1.50
N GLY A 57 -19.88 -0.22 -2.03
CA GLY A 57 -20.63 0.50 -3.07
C GLY A 57 -20.33 0.14 -4.53
N LEU A 58 -19.34 -0.71 -4.81
CA LEU A 58 -19.05 -1.22 -6.16
C LEU A 58 -19.76 -2.56 -6.46
N GLY A 59 -19.95 -3.37 -5.44
CA GLY A 59 -20.56 -4.68 -5.46
C GLY A 59 -20.88 -5.09 -4.02
N ARG A 60 -20.86 -6.38 -3.74
CA ARG A 60 -20.89 -6.85 -2.35
C ARG A 60 -19.51 -6.66 -1.73
N SER A 61 -19.40 -6.03 -0.58
CA SER A 61 -18.11 -5.89 0.09
C SER A 61 -17.74 -7.15 0.89
N TRP A 62 -16.46 -7.34 1.16
CA TRP A 62 -16.02 -8.38 2.10
C TRP A 62 -16.54 -8.17 3.52
N ASP A 63 -16.76 -6.92 3.95
CA ASP A 63 -17.41 -6.63 5.24
C ASP A 63 -18.86 -7.11 5.26
N ASP A 64 -19.63 -6.92 4.19
CA ASP A 64 -21.00 -7.44 4.07
C ASP A 64 -21.01 -8.97 4.20
N LEU A 65 -20.07 -9.65 3.53
CA LEU A 65 -19.93 -11.10 3.60
C LEU A 65 -19.55 -11.59 4.99
N VAL A 66 -18.69 -10.89 5.72
CA VAL A 66 -18.35 -11.25 7.11
C VAL A 66 -19.58 -11.14 8.01
N GLY A 67 -20.42 -10.12 7.80
CA GLY A 67 -21.67 -9.96 8.56
C GLY A 67 -22.63 -11.13 8.36
N GLU A 68 -22.67 -11.70 7.15
CA GLU A 68 -23.50 -12.86 6.81
C GLU A 68 -22.83 -14.21 7.17
N ARG A 69 -21.49 -14.29 7.05
CA ARG A 69 -20.67 -15.48 7.24
C ARG A 69 -19.46 -15.18 8.15
N PRO A 70 -19.66 -15.21 9.48
CA PRO A 70 -18.61 -14.85 10.44
C PRO A 70 -17.36 -15.73 10.40
N ASP A 71 -17.43 -16.93 9.83
CA ASP A 71 -16.29 -17.82 9.59
C ASP A 71 -15.24 -17.21 8.64
N LEU A 72 -15.62 -16.23 7.81
CA LEU A 72 -14.69 -15.51 6.93
C LEU A 72 -13.86 -14.45 7.65
N ALA A 73 -14.19 -14.10 8.89
CA ALA A 73 -13.60 -12.95 9.59
C ALA A 73 -12.07 -13.03 9.67
N ALA A 74 -11.51 -14.20 10.00
CA ALA A 74 -10.06 -14.39 10.09
C ALA A 74 -9.36 -14.17 8.75
N PHE A 75 -9.90 -14.76 7.67
CA PHE A 75 -9.36 -14.59 6.31
C PHE A 75 -9.38 -13.12 5.87
N CYS A 76 -10.48 -12.42 6.14
CA CYS A 76 -10.66 -11.02 5.77
C CYS A 76 -9.76 -10.09 6.60
N ALA A 77 -9.65 -10.32 7.91
CA ALA A 77 -8.84 -9.51 8.81
C ALA A 77 -7.35 -9.58 8.44
N ASP A 78 -6.86 -10.78 8.14
CA ASP A 78 -5.47 -11.04 7.73
C ASP A 78 -5.06 -10.31 6.45
N ARG A 79 -6.04 -9.97 5.59
CA ARG A 79 -5.83 -9.37 4.27
C ARG A 79 -6.41 -7.96 4.16
N TRP A 80 -6.85 -7.39 5.27
CA TRP A 80 -7.45 -6.05 5.36
C TRP A 80 -8.69 -5.84 4.47
N LEU A 81 -9.38 -6.93 4.12
CA LEU A 81 -10.57 -6.93 3.27
C LEU A 81 -11.83 -6.56 4.05
N GLY A 82 -11.91 -7.02 5.31
CA GLY A 82 -13.01 -6.78 6.25
C GLY A 82 -12.66 -7.31 7.63
N ALA A 83 -13.56 -7.20 8.62
CA ALA A 83 -13.28 -7.56 10.02
C ALA A 83 -11.96 -6.97 10.55
N ARG A 84 -11.65 -5.74 10.12
CA ARG A 84 -10.29 -5.21 10.16
C ARG A 84 -9.78 -5.10 11.59
N ARG A 85 -8.50 -5.42 11.76
CA ARG A 85 -7.79 -5.27 13.02
C ARG A 85 -7.67 -3.79 13.36
N ARG A 86 -7.58 -3.49 14.66
CA ARG A 86 -7.22 -2.16 15.13
C ARG A 86 -5.70 -2.00 15.06
N LEU A 87 -5.26 -0.82 14.62
CA LEU A 87 -3.89 -0.36 14.80
C LEU A 87 -3.58 -0.29 16.30
N ALA A 88 -2.38 -0.74 16.66
CA ALA A 88 -1.91 -0.86 18.03
C ALA A 88 -0.71 0.08 18.30
N PRO A 89 -0.38 0.38 19.57
CA PRO A 89 0.81 1.15 19.90
C PRO A 89 2.09 0.56 19.27
N LEU A 90 2.97 1.43 18.77
CA LEU A 90 4.16 1.01 18.04
C LEU A 90 5.19 0.33 18.95
N PRO A 91 5.82 -0.76 18.51
CA PRO A 91 6.98 -1.32 19.20
C PRO A 91 8.14 -0.33 19.26
N ARG A 92 8.98 -0.40 20.32
CA ARG A 92 10.16 0.47 20.47
C ARG A 92 11.13 0.40 19.27
N ALA A 93 11.17 -0.73 18.58
CA ALA A 93 12.03 -0.96 17.42
C ALA A 93 11.40 -0.52 16.08
N PHE A 94 10.27 0.19 16.09
CA PHE A 94 9.54 0.58 14.88
C PHE A 94 10.37 1.45 13.94
N VAL A 95 10.91 2.57 14.41
CA VAL A 95 11.71 3.49 13.58
C VAL A 95 12.93 2.82 12.93
N PRO A 96 13.82 2.09 13.64
CA PRO A 96 14.95 1.42 12.99
C PRO A 96 14.51 0.32 12.01
N THR A 97 13.41 -0.39 12.30
CA THR A 97 12.85 -1.39 11.38
C THR A 97 12.28 -0.73 10.12
N ARG A 98 11.50 0.34 10.26
CA ARG A 98 10.98 1.16 9.15
C ARG A 98 12.12 1.62 8.24
N ARG A 99 13.21 2.14 8.80
CA ARG A 99 14.38 2.60 8.03
C ARG A 99 15.01 1.47 7.21
N SER A 100 15.25 0.31 7.82
CA SER A 100 15.79 -0.86 7.10
C SER A 100 14.86 -1.31 5.96
N LEU A 101 13.55 -1.31 6.21
CA LEU A 101 12.56 -1.74 5.22
C LEU A 101 12.35 -0.69 4.11
N HIS A 102 12.49 0.62 4.41
CA HIS A 102 12.55 1.67 3.41
C HIS A 102 13.78 1.48 2.52
N THR A 103 14.96 1.23 3.10
CA THR A 103 16.18 0.94 2.32
C THR A 103 16.01 -0.26 1.39
N LEU A 104 15.35 -1.32 1.85
CA LEU A 104 15.00 -2.46 0.98
C LEU A 104 14.02 -2.07 -0.14
N ALA A 105 13.00 -1.28 0.16
CA ALA A 105 12.03 -0.82 -0.83
C ALA A 105 12.69 -0.02 -1.95
N GLU A 106 13.53 0.93 -1.57
CA GLU A 106 14.23 1.86 -2.46
C GLU A 106 15.30 1.13 -3.29
N HIS A 107 16.15 0.31 -2.67
CA HIS A 107 17.34 -0.21 -3.35
C HIS A 107 17.24 -1.64 -3.85
N VAL A 108 16.15 -2.36 -3.57
CA VAL A 108 15.98 -3.76 -4.00
C VAL A 108 14.61 -4.00 -4.62
N VAL A 109 13.52 -3.74 -3.90
CA VAL A 109 12.17 -4.14 -4.34
C VAL A 109 11.71 -3.31 -5.53
N ALA A 110 11.83 -1.98 -5.48
CA ALA A 110 11.49 -1.12 -6.60
C ALA A 110 12.42 -1.28 -7.81
N PRO A 111 13.76 -1.40 -7.65
CA PRO A 111 14.66 -1.74 -8.76
C PRO A 111 14.31 -3.04 -9.47
N ALA A 112 13.85 -4.07 -8.76
CA ALA A 112 13.38 -5.30 -9.38
C ALA A 112 12.17 -5.06 -10.31
N ARG A 113 11.20 -4.25 -9.87
CA ARG A 113 10.07 -3.84 -10.72
C ARG A 113 10.54 -2.99 -11.91
N HIS A 114 11.42 -2.03 -11.66
CA HIS A 114 11.91 -1.10 -12.67
C HIS A 114 12.70 -1.84 -13.76
N ALA A 115 13.54 -2.80 -13.41
CA ALA A 115 14.26 -3.63 -14.36
C ALA A 115 13.31 -4.42 -15.29
N ALA A 116 12.12 -4.80 -14.80
CA ALA A 116 11.14 -5.57 -15.56
C ALA A 116 10.27 -4.70 -16.50
N ASN A 117 9.83 -3.52 -16.06
CA ASN A 117 8.87 -2.72 -16.82
C ASN A 117 8.99 -1.18 -16.67
N GLY A 118 10.08 -0.70 -16.08
CA GLY A 118 10.36 0.73 -15.90
C GLY A 118 9.50 1.41 -14.82
N GLN A 119 8.63 0.69 -14.12
CA GLN A 119 7.82 1.25 -13.03
C GLN A 119 8.48 1.03 -11.67
N ILE A 120 8.31 1.97 -10.75
CA ILE A 120 8.88 1.91 -9.39
C ILE A 120 7.85 1.67 -8.29
N GLY A 121 6.58 1.97 -8.55
CA GLY A 121 5.55 1.89 -7.52
C GLY A 121 5.48 0.50 -6.89
N LEU A 122 5.13 0.41 -5.62
CA LEU A 122 4.92 -0.87 -4.92
C LEU A 122 3.45 -1.00 -4.52
N ARG A 123 3.07 -2.17 -4.04
CA ARG A 123 1.71 -2.51 -3.59
C ARG A 123 1.77 -3.00 -2.15
N PHE A 124 0.65 -2.87 -1.44
CA PHE A 124 0.43 -3.70 -0.27
C PHE A 124 0.47 -5.18 -0.67
N THR A 125 1.20 -5.98 0.09
CA THR A 125 1.19 -7.45 0.06
C THR A 125 1.02 -7.92 1.49
N ARG A 126 0.37 -9.06 1.75
CA ARG A 126 0.11 -9.53 3.13
C ARG A 126 1.36 -9.46 4.00
N GLY A 127 1.22 -8.77 5.13
CA GLY A 127 2.31 -8.59 6.12
C GLY A 127 3.40 -7.58 5.73
N GLY A 128 3.22 -6.78 4.66
CA GLY A 128 4.22 -5.80 4.25
C GLY A 128 3.89 -5.13 2.92
N PHE A 129 4.85 -5.14 2.00
CA PHE A 129 4.79 -4.45 0.72
C PHE A 129 5.62 -5.20 -0.33
N GLY A 130 5.33 -4.97 -1.60
CA GLY A 130 6.07 -5.64 -2.68
C GLY A 130 5.72 -5.14 -4.06
N THR A 131 6.35 -5.73 -5.06
CA THR A 131 5.98 -5.47 -6.45
C THR A 131 4.59 -6.07 -6.74
N PRO A 132 3.84 -5.53 -7.71
CA PRO A 132 2.91 -6.36 -8.49
C PRO A 132 3.65 -7.57 -9.08
N TYR A 133 2.91 -8.57 -9.54
CA TYR A 133 3.51 -9.62 -10.36
C TYR A 133 4.02 -9.03 -11.67
N PHE A 134 5.22 -9.40 -12.10
CA PHE A 134 5.85 -8.97 -13.36
C PHE A 134 6.47 -10.15 -14.11
N GLY A 135 6.77 -9.98 -15.40
CA GLY A 135 7.34 -11.02 -16.25
C GLY A 135 6.52 -12.31 -16.22
N ASP A 136 7.20 -13.45 -16.15
CA ASP A 136 6.58 -14.79 -16.12
C ASP A 136 6.04 -15.19 -14.73
N GLY A 137 5.43 -14.23 -14.02
CA GLY A 137 4.85 -14.43 -12.69
C GLY A 137 5.85 -14.24 -11.54
N HIS A 138 6.91 -13.47 -11.76
CA HIS A 138 7.87 -13.09 -10.74
C HIS A 138 7.28 -12.08 -9.75
N GLN A 139 7.74 -12.14 -8.50
CA GLN A 139 7.42 -11.15 -7.47
C GLN A 139 8.55 -11.05 -6.44
N VAL A 140 8.91 -9.81 -6.11
CA VAL A 140 9.78 -9.49 -4.96
C VAL A 140 8.94 -8.73 -3.95
N ARG A 141 8.90 -9.19 -2.71
CA ARG A 141 8.13 -8.54 -1.64
C ARG A 141 8.77 -8.71 -0.27
N VAL A 142 8.26 -7.98 0.71
CA VAL A 142 8.57 -8.15 2.13
C VAL A 142 7.33 -8.65 2.85
N GLU A 143 7.49 -9.75 3.60
CA GLU A 143 6.44 -10.32 4.46
C GLU A 143 6.93 -10.46 5.89
N SER A 144 6.29 -9.75 6.82
CA SER A 144 6.63 -9.77 8.25
C SER A 144 8.14 -9.53 8.47
N GLY A 145 8.72 -8.62 7.69
CA GLY A 145 10.12 -8.23 7.79
C GLY A 145 11.12 -9.13 7.06
N ARG A 146 10.64 -10.13 6.31
CA ARG A 146 11.49 -11.06 5.55
C ARG A 146 11.37 -10.78 4.06
N LEU A 147 12.48 -10.85 3.34
CA LEU A 147 12.48 -10.73 1.88
C LEU A 147 11.90 -12.02 1.29
N VAL A 148 10.96 -11.91 0.35
CA VAL A 148 10.36 -13.03 -0.36
C VAL A 148 10.56 -12.81 -1.85
N VAL A 149 11.24 -13.76 -2.50
CA VAL A 149 11.50 -13.77 -3.94
C VAL A 149 10.86 -15.02 -4.52
N ASP A 150 9.83 -14.85 -5.35
CA ASP A 150 9.10 -15.94 -6.00
C ASP A 150 8.61 -17.03 -5.02
N GLY A 151 8.19 -16.60 -3.82
CA GLY A 151 7.71 -17.46 -2.75
C GLY A 151 8.80 -18.05 -1.83
N VAL A 152 10.08 -17.83 -2.14
CA VAL A 152 11.20 -18.25 -1.27
C VAL A 152 11.50 -17.15 -0.25
N VAL A 153 11.55 -17.53 1.03
CA VAL A 153 11.73 -16.60 2.15
C VAL A 153 13.22 -16.49 2.53
N HIS A 154 13.68 -15.25 2.73
CA HIS A 154 15.06 -14.90 3.06
C HIS A 154 15.13 -13.86 4.19
N THR A 155 16.25 -13.87 4.91
CA THR A 155 16.57 -12.92 5.99
C THR A 155 17.96 -12.31 5.75
N PRO A 156 18.12 -11.47 4.72
CA PRO A 156 19.43 -10.90 4.40
C PRO A 156 19.93 -10.02 5.55
N ALA A 157 21.20 -10.15 5.90
CA ALA A 157 21.84 -9.34 6.93
C ALA A 157 22.23 -7.95 6.40
N THR A 158 22.50 -7.86 5.09
CA THR A 158 22.89 -6.63 4.41
C THR A 158 22.10 -6.38 3.13
N LEU A 159 22.15 -5.13 2.66
CA LEU A 159 21.49 -4.70 1.44
C LEU A 159 22.07 -5.36 0.18
N GLY A 160 23.38 -5.58 0.11
CA GLY A 160 24.01 -6.29 -1.00
C GLY A 160 23.61 -7.77 -1.08
N GLU A 161 23.40 -8.42 0.07
CA GLU A 161 22.86 -9.78 0.12
C GLU A 161 21.42 -9.80 -0.42
N ALA A 162 20.59 -8.85 0.00
CA ALA A 162 19.22 -8.72 -0.47
C ALA A 162 19.13 -8.53 -2.00
N ALA A 163 19.96 -7.66 -2.57
CA ALA A 163 20.03 -7.44 -4.02
C ALA A 163 20.46 -8.73 -4.77
N SER A 164 21.46 -9.44 -4.23
CA SER A 164 21.94 -10.71 -4.80
C SER A 164 20.85 -11.79 -4.81
N LEU A 165 20.09 -11.91 -3.72
CA LEU A 165 18.97 -12.85 -3.59
C LEU A 165 17.82 -12.51 -4.55
N ALA A 166 17.55 -11.23 -4.76
CA ALA A 166 16.55 -10.76 -5.72
C ALA A 166 17.05 -10.82 -7.18
N GLY A 167 18.33 -11.13 -7.42
CA GLY A 167 18.91 -11.24 -8.75
C GLY A 167 19.03 -9.91 -9.50
N ILE A 168 19.16 -8.78 -8.79
CA ILE A 168 19.19 -7.43 -9.36
C ILE A 168 20.46 -6.67 -8.97
N PRO A 169 20.93 -5.72 -9.81
CA PRO A 169 21.92 -4.75 -9.38
C PRO A 169 21.38 -3.90 -8.23
N LEU A 170 22.22 -3.64 -7.23
CA LEU A 170 21.83 -2.84 -6.08
C LEU A 170 21.54 -1.38 -6.46
N GLY A 171 20.42 -0.86 -5.99
CA GLY A 171 20.05 0.55 -6.12
C GLY A 171 19.29 0.88 -7.40
N MET A 172 19.05 2.18 -7.59
CA MET A 172 18.34 2.73 -8.74
C MET A 172 19.24 3.73 -9.48
N PRO A 173 19.15 3.85 -10.82
CA PRO A 173 19.79 4.94 -11.53
C PRO A 173 19.31 6.31 -11.00
N PRO A 174 20.21 7.29 -10.79
CA PRO A 174 19.85 8.58 -10.20
C PRO A 174 18.88 9.41 -11.06
N GLU A 175 18.71 9.05 -12.33
CA GLU A 175 17.76 9.67 -13.25
C GLU A 175 16.31 9.27 -12.97
N VAL A 176 16.08 8.16 -12.25
CA VAL A 176 14.74 7.68 -11.89
C VAL A 176 14.21 8.44 -10.67
N TYR A 177 14.99 8.48 -9.59
CA TYR A 177 14.79 9.35 -8.44
C TYR A 177 16.10 9.51 -7.64
N LEU A 178 16.17 10.55 -6.81
CA LEU A 178 17.28 10.75 -5.89
C LEU A 178 17.01 9.95 -4.59
N PRO A 179 17.87 8.99 -4.22
CA PRO A 179 17.63 8.18 -3.04
C PRO A 179 17.67 8.98 -1.73
N THR A 180 16.83 8.60 -0.77
CA THR A 180 16.79 9.18 0.59
C THR A 180 17.41 8.26 1.63
N THR A 181 17.73 7.01 1.27
CA THR A 181 18.37 6.04 2.17
C THR A 181 19.75 5.55 1.68
N PRO A 182 20.59 4.95 2.55
CA PRO A 182 21.91 4.47 2.16
C PRO A 182 21.87 3.33 1.14
N ALA A 183 22.70 3.41 0.10
CA ALA A 183 22.78 2.41 -0.98
C ALA A 183 24.01 1.48 -0.89
N ALA A 184 24.78 1.52 0.20
CA ALA A 184 26.03 0.76 0.30
C ALA A 184 25.76 -0.74 0.48
N PRO A 185 26.48 -1.66 -0.20
CA PRO A 185 26.24 -3.11 -0.10
C PRO A 185 26.36 -3.70 1.32
N ASP A 186 27.18 -3.08 2.17
CA ASP A 186 27.41 -3.46 3.57
C ASP A 186 26.41 -2.81 4.55
N THR A 187 25.45 -2.02 4.05
CA THR A 187 24.36 -1.46 4.87
C THR A 187 23.61 -2.59 5.56
N HIS A 188 23.67 -2.61 6.89
CA HIS A 188 22.98 -3.59 7.71
C HIS A 188 21.47 -3.34 7.73
N LEU A 189 20.69 -4.42 7.78
CA LEU A 189 19.22 -4.40 7.77
C LEU A 189 18.64 -4.99 9.06
N PRO A 190 18.78 -4.33 10.23
CA PRO A 190 18.15 -4.79 11.45
C PRO A 190 16.62 -4.69 11.34
N VAL A 191 15.97 -5.85 11.38
CA VAL A 191 14.51 -5.95 11.35
C VAL A 191 14.02 -6.65 12.62
N ASN A 192 13.18 -5.94 13.39
CA ASN A 192 12.48 -6.54 14.51
C ASN A 192 11.12 -7.12 14.02
N PRO A 193 10.79 -8.39 14.33
CA PRO A 193 9.56 -9.02 13.85
C PRO A 193 8.27 -8.27 14.23
N ALA A 194 8.11 -7.87 15.49
CA ALA A 194 6.91 -7.17 15.94
C ALA A 194 6.76 -5.78 15.29
N ALA A 195 7.88 -5.08 15.08
CA ALA A 195 7.88 -3.82 14.35
C ALA A 195 7.54 -3.99 12.87
N ALA A 196 7.99 -5.07 12.23
CA ALA A 196 7.68 -5.38 10.86
C ALA A 196 6.20 -5.78 10.69
N GLU A 197 5.63 -6.50 11.65
CA GLU A 197 4.19 -6.77 11.71
C GLU A 197 3.38 -5.48 11.81
N ALA A 198 3.76 -4.56 12.71
CA ALA A 198 3.12 -3.25 12.84
C ALA A 198 3.19 -2.43 11.53
N LEU A 199 4.31 -2.52 10.79
CA LEU A 199 4.44 -1.88 9.48
C LEU A 199 3.52 -2.52 8.42
N GLY A 200 3.43 -3.85 8.40
CA GLY A 200 2.51 -4.58 7.52
C GLY A 200 1.05 -4.25 7.80
N ASP A 201 0.69 -4.16 9.08
CA ASP A 201 -0.64 -3.71 9.51
C ASP A 201 -0.93 -2.26 9.10
N TRP A 202 0.06 -1.38 9.20
CA TRP A 202 -0.07 0.00 8.72
C TRP A 202 -0.36 0.06 7.21
N PHE A 203 0.40 -0.65 6.38
CA PHE A 203 0.16 -0.64 4.93
C PHE A 203 -1.15 -1.30 4.53
N GLY A 204 -1.56 -2.37 5.23
CA GLY A 204 -2.87 -2.97 5.02
C GLY A 204 -4.02 -2.03 5.38
N PHE A 205 -3.93 -1.35 6.54
CA PHE A 205 -4.86 -0.29 6.93
C PHE A 205 -4.93 0.81 5.88
N ALA A 206 -3.78 1.34 5.47
CA ALA A 206 -3.66 2.39 4.47
C ALA A 206 -4.33 1.99 3.14
N TRP A 207 -4.05 0.79 2.62
CA TRP A 207 -4.66 0.32 1.38
C TRP A 207 -6.17 0.22 1.48
N SER A 208 -6.68 -0.29 2.61
CA SER A 208 -8.13 -0.43 2.83
C SER A 208 -8.87 0.92 2.86
N VAL A 209 -8.19 2.00 3.28
CA VAL A 209 -8.73 3.36 3.33
C VAL A 209 -8.57 4.06 1.98
N LEU A 210 -7.37 4.02 1.40
CA LEU A 210 -7.05 4.74 0.15
C LEU A 210 -7.81 4.17 -1.05
N GLU A 211 -8.02 2.85 -1.14
CA GLU A 211 -8.83 2.28 -2.21
C GLU A 211 -10.31 2.64 -2.07
N GLN A 212 -10.83 2.72 -0.83
CA GLN A 212 -12.19 3.23 -0.60
C GLN A 212 -12.30 4.71 -0.98
N LEU A 213 -11.34 5.53 -0.58
CA LEU A 213 -11.29 6.95 -0.95
C LEU A 213 -11.24 7.14 -2.47
N ARG A 214 -10.39 6.35 -3.16
CA ARG A 214 -10.29 6.35 -4.62
C ARG A 214 -11.64 6.00 -5.26
N PHE A 215 -12.34 5.01 -4.72
CA PHE A 215 -13.68 4.65 -5.17
C PHE A 215 -14.69 5.79 -4.95
N ASP A 216 -14.72 6.39 -3.75
CA ASP A 216 -15.62 7.48 -3.40
C ASP A 216 -15.39 8.71 -4.30
N GLY A 217 -14.12 9.02 -4.61
CA GLY A 217 -13.70 10.14 -5.46
C GLY A 217 -13.72 9.88 -6.98
N ARG A 218 -14.21 8.72 -7.44
CA ARG A 218 -14.13 8.31 -8.86
C ARG A 218 -14.79 9.28 -9.85
N THR A 219 -15.77 10.06 -9.41
CA THR A 219 -16.48 11.05 -10.24
C THR A 219 -15.76 12.40 -10.32
N LEU A 220 -14.71 12.61 -9.54
CA LEU A 220 -13.98 13.88 -9.44
C LEU A 220 -12.87 14.04 -10.48
N HIS A 221 -12.78 13.13 -11.45
CA HIS A 221 -11.70 13.13 -12.43
C HIS A 221 -12.23 13.18 -13.87
N SER A 222 -11.66 14.06 -14.68
CA SER A 222 -11.88 14.11 -16.14
C SER A 222 -11.02 13.10 -16.92
N ARG A 223 -10.01 12.50 -16.26
CA ARG A 223 -9.18 11.37 -16.73
C ARG A 223 -9.20 10.28 -15.66
N ALA A 224 -8.96 9.01 -16.01
CA ALA A 224 -9.07 7.89 -15.05
C ALA A 224 -8.29 8.17 -13.74
N PRO A 225 -8.86 7.85 -12.55
CA PRO A 225 -8.17 8.06 -11.28
C PRO A 225 -6.84 7.29 -11.25
N LEU A 226 -5.81 7.90 -10.66
CA LEU A 226 -4.54 7.20 -10.44
C LEU A 226 -4.77 6.04 -9.45
N ARG A 227 -3.89 5.04 -9.49
CA ARG A 227 -3.98 3.89 -8.59
C ARG A 227 -3.37 4.23 -7.23
N VAL A 228 -3.84 3.55 -6.20
CA VAL A 228 -3.08 3.51 -4.95
C VAL A 228 -1.77 2.77 -5.24
N GLN A 229 -0.66 3.40 -4.88
CA GLN A 229 0.68 2.83 -4.97
C GLN A 229 1.53 3.29 -3.79
N LEU A 230 2.55 2.50 -3.46
CA LEU A 230 3.59 2.89 -2.53
C LEU A 230 4.77 3.48 -3.31
N TRP A 231 5.15 4.71 -2.99
CA TRP A 231 6.29 5.38 -3.62
C TRP A 231 7.57 5.04 -2.85
N PRO A 232 8.50 4.25 -3.42
CA PRO A 232 9.66 3.75 -2.68
C PRO A 232 10.57 4.86 -2.13
N GLU A 233 10.68 5.99 -2.83
CA GLU A 233 11.51 7.15 -2.48
C GLU A 233 10.97 7.96 -1.28
N HIS A 234 9.68 7.83 -0.98
CA HIS A 234 9.01 8.46 0.17
C HIS A 234 8.57 7.41 1.21
N PHE A 235 8.55 6.14 0.82
CA PHE A 235 8.08 4.98 1.56
C PHE A 235 6.65 5.10 2.09
N ASP A 236 5.78 5.80 1.37
CA ASP A 236 4.39 6.01 1.73
C ASP A 236 3.44 5.43 0.67
N ALA A 237 2.23 5.05 1.10
CA ALA A 237 1.17 4.66 0.19
C ALA A 237 0.32 5.89 -0.14
N ALA A 238 0.09 6.17 -1.42
CA ALA A 238 -0.63 7.36 -1.85
C ALA A 238 -1.49 7.12 -3.09
N VAL A 239 -2.48 8.00 -3.26
CA VAL A 239 -3.25 8.19 -4.49
C VAL A 239 -3.45 9.67 -4.71
N GLU A 240 -3.36 10.11 -5.95
CA GLU A 240 -3.71 11.50 -6.28
C GLU A 240 -5.17 11.61 -6.68
N LEU A 241 -5.85 12.60 -6.12
CA LEU A 241 -7.25 12.86 -6.41
C LEU A 241 -7.51 14.35 -6.68
N GLY A 242 -8.57 14.61 -7.43
CA GLY A 242 -9.05 15.95 -7.74
C GLY A 242 -8.67 16.44 -9.14
N ASP A 243 -9.09 17.67 -9.43
CA ASP A 243 -9.00 18.30 -10.74
C ASP A 243 -7.73 19.14 -10.86
N GLU A 244 -6.78 18.65 -11.67
CA GLU A 244 -5.53 19.33 -11.97
C GLU A 244 -5.74 20.69 -12.65
N PHE A 245 -6.61 20.76 -13.66
CA PHE A 245 -6.82 21.99 -14.43
C PHE A 245 -7.50 23.08 -13.60
N ALA A 246 -8.33 22.70 -12.63
CA ALA A 246 -8.91 23.62 -11.68
C ALA A 246 -7.97 23.96 -10.50
N GLY A 247 -6.75 23.42 -10.46
CA GLY A 247 -5.80 23.62 -9.35
C GLY A 247 -6.25 22.97 -8.04
N ARG A 248 -7.11 21.96 -8.10
CA ARG A 248 -7.73 21.26 -6.94
C ARG A 248 -7.22 19.82 -6.80
N ARG A 249 -5.99 19.58 -7.26
CA ARG A 249 -5.30 18.30 -7.18
C ARG A 249 -4.51 18.19 -5.87
N ALA A 250 -4.54 17.02 -5.26
CA ALA A 250 -3.72 16.69 -4.10
C ALA A 250 -3.31 15.23 -4.09
N ALA A 251 -2.19 14.94 -3.44
CA ALA A 251 -1.85 13.59 -3.00
C ALA A 251 -2.54 13.31 -1.66
N PHE A 252 -3.19 12.15 -1.57
CA PHE A 252 -3.77 11.60 -0.36
C PHE A 252 -2.98 10.36 -0.01
N GLY A 253 -2.36 10.35 1.17
CA GLY A 253 -1.43 9.28 1.49
C GLY A 253 -1.34 8.93 2.96
N ALA A 254 -0.60 7.85 3.19
CA ALA A 254 -0.38 7.21 4.47
C ALA A 254 1.10 6.86 4.56
N SER A 255 1.85 7.65 5.31
CA SER A 255 3.28 7.44 5.55
C SER A 255 3.47 6.62 6.83
N PRO A 256 4.35 5.61 6.85
CA PRO A 256 4.74 4.93 8.08
C PRO A 256 5.62 5.81 8.99
N GLY A 257 5.83 7.07 8.60
CA GLY A 257 6.70 8.04 9.25
C GLY A 257 7.88 8.40 8.35
N ASP A 258 8.47 9.56 8.62
CA ASP A 258 9.63 10.14 7.96
C ASP A 258 10.52 10.88 9.00
N ASP A 259 11.33 11.83 8.58
CA ASP A 259 12.18 12.62 9.49
C ASP A 259 11.44 13.78 10.17
N ALA A 260 10.36 14.30 9.58
CA ALA A 260 9.50 15.31 10.20
C ALA A 260 8.46 14.69 11.15
N HIS A 261 8.00 13.47 10.84
CA HIS A 261 6.98 12.72 11.54
C HIS A 261 7.50 11.30 11.84
N PRO A 262 8.09 11.04 13.01
CA PRO A 262 8.72 9.75 13.29
C PRO A 262 7.72 8.57 13.40
N GLU A 263 6.45 8.86 13.65
CA GLU A 263 5.35 7.88 13.72
C GLU A 263 4.50 7.92 12.45
N PRO A 264 3.71 6.87 12.15
CA PRO A 264 2.82 6.86 11.01
C PRO A 264 1.79 7.99 11.03
N TYR A 265 1.40 8.48 9.87
CA TYR A 265 0.41 9.53 9.75
C TYR A 265 -0.28 9.47 8.38
N LEU A 266 -1.52 9.97 8.34
CA LEU A 266 -2.22 10.21 7.07
C LEU A 266 -2.02 11.67 6.66
N TYR A 267 -2.00 11.94 5.36
CA TYR A 267 -1.83 13.29 4.86
C TYR A 267 -2.69 13.63 3.64
N VAL A 268 -2.95 14.92 3.50
CA VAL A 268 -3.46 15.53 2.26
C VAL A 268 -2.47 16.62 1.86
N ALA A 269 -1.78 16.42 0.74
CA ALA A 269 -0.75 17.31 0.22
C ALA A 269 -1.25 17.96 -1.08
N PRO A 270 -1.82 19.18 -1.02
CA PRO A 270 -2.33 19.86 -2.21
C PRO A 270 -1.18 20.33 -3.10
N TRP A 271 -1.35 20.23 -4.42
CA TRP A 271 -0.36 20.72 -5.39
C TRP A 271 -0.16 22.24 -5.32
N HIS A 272 -1.18 22.95 -4.85
CA HIS A 272 -1.11 24.37 -4.53
C HIS A 272 -1.42 24.58 -3.06
N ARG A 273 -0.56 25.34 -2.38
CA ARG A 273 -0.73 25.65 -0.95
C ARG A 273 -2.13 26.20 -0.70
N ARG A 274 -2.77 25.65 0.32
CA ARG A 274 -4.09 26.08 0.81
C ARG A 274 -3.95 26.76 2.17
N ALA A 275 -4.95 27.57 2.51
CA ALA A 275 -5.06 28.25 3.79
C ALA A 275 -6.34 27.79 4.48
N GLY A 276 -6.36 27.79 5.81
CA GLY A 276 -7.49 27.33 6.61
C GLY A 276 -7.05 26.42 7.75
N GLY A 277 -7.96 26.16 8.69
CA GLY A 277 -7.65 25.37 9.90
C GLY A 277 -7.35 23.90 9.62
N PHE A 278 -7.88 23.34 8.52
CA PHE A 278 -7.62 21.96 8.12
C PHE A 278 -6.16 21.74 7.66
N TRP A 279 -5.57 22.73 6.98
CA TRP A 279 -4.21 22.69 6.44
C TRP A 279 -3.16 22.94 7.56
N ASN A 280 -3.09 21.98 8.48
CA ASN A 280 -2.39 22.06 9.75
C ASN A 280 -0.90 21.68 9.69
N ASP A 281 -0.43 21.08 8.59
CA ASP A 281 0.93 20.55 8.48
C ASP A 281 1.87 21.51 7.77
N LYS A 282 2.86 22.00 8.51
CA LYS A 282 3.84 22.97 8.02
C LYS A 282 5.05 22.33 7.35
N ALA A 283 5.32 21.05 7.58
CA ALA A 283 6.49 20.38 7.03
C ALA A 283 6.41 20.29 5.51
N PHE A 284 5.21 19.98 4.98
CA PHE A 284 4.95 19.92 3.55
C PHE A 284 3.86 20.89 3.05
N GLY A 285 3.24 21.68 3.95
CA GLY A 285 2.24 22.68 3.57
C GLY A 285 0.90 22.07 3.15
N GLY A 286 0.42 21.08 3.92
CA GLY A 286 -0.84 20.39 3.70
C GLY A 286 -1.56 20.09 5.02
N ALA A 287 -2.24 18.95 5.10
CA ALA A 287 -2.91 18.48 6.30
C ALA A 287 -2.38 17.11 6.73
N SER A 288 -2.29 16.85 8.03
CA SER A 288 -1.94 15.54 8.58
C SER A 288 -2.86 15.13 9.74
N LEU A 289 -3.12 13.82 9.80
CA LEU A 289 -3.75 13.14 10.93
C LEU A 289 -2.73 12.19 11.57
N THR A 290 -2.42 12.42 12.83
CA THR A 290 -1.34 11.71 13.55
C THR A 290 -1.73 10.28 13.94
N TYR A 291 -0.73 9.43 14.17
CA TYR A 291 -0.95 8.08 14.71
C TYR A 291 -1.71 8.11 16.04
N GLY A 292 -1.32 9.01 16.95
CA GLY A 292 -1.98 9.13 18.25
C GLY A 292 -3.47 9.46 18.15
N ALA A 293 -3.87 10.28 17.17
CA ALA A 293 -5.29 10.56 16.91
C ALA A 293 -6.03 9.30 16.42
N LEU A 294 -5.41 8.52 15.52
CA LEU A 294 -5.96 7.24 15.07
C LEU A 294 -6.06 6.22 16.22
N LEU A 295 -5.05 6.11 17.08
CA LEU A 295 -5.09 5.18 18.22
C LEU A 295 -6.19 5.53 19.22
N SER A 296 -6.49 6.82 19.38
CA SER A 296 -7.51 7.31 20.31
C SER A 296 -8.93 7.22 19.75
N ALA A 297 -9.10 6.95 18.45
CA ALA A 297 -10.40 6.92 17.80
C ALA A 297 -11.16 5.63 18.09
N ASP A 298 -12.48 5.74 18.30
CA ASP A 298 -13.36 4.57 18.46
C ASP A 298 -13.40 3.72 17.17
N ASP A 299 -13.52 4.36 16.00
CA ASP A 299 -13.37 3.72 14.70
C ASP A 299 -12.22 4.40 13.93
N GLN A 300 -11.09 3.71 13.86
CA GLN A 300 -9.87 4.24 13.26
C GLN A 300 -10.01 4.38 11.74
N ARG A 301 -10.70 3.44 11.09
CA ARG A 301 -10.87 3.44 9.64
C ARG A 301 -11.82 4.54 9.22
N GLU A 302 -12.93 4.72 9.93
CA GLU A 302 -13.84 5.81 9.59
C GLU A 302 -13.24 7.17 9.94
N THR A 303 -12.47 7.30 11.02
CA THR A 303 -11.73 8.54 11.32
C THR A 303 -10.76 8.90 10.18
N ALA A 304 -10.05 7.91 9.63
CA ALA A 304 -9.18 8.09 8.48
C ALA A 304 -9.94 8.52 7.21
N LEU A 305 -11.05 7.85 6.90
CA LEU A 305 -11.90 8.20 5.76
C LEU A 305 -12.52 9.59 5.90
N ALA A 306 -13.00 9.95 7.10
CA ALA A 306 -13.54 11.27 7.39
C ALA A 306 -12.49 12.37 7.18
N PHE A 307 -11.25 12.15 7.66
CA PHE A 307 -10.14 13.07 7.41
C PHE A 307 -9.88 13.29 5.91
N PHE A 308 -9.80 12.21 5.13
CA PHE A 308 -9.57 12.33 3.68
C PHE A 308 -10.76 12.94 2.93
N ARG A 309 -12.00 12.59 3.30
CA ARG A 309 -13.21 13.18 2.72
C ARG A 309 -13.30 14.68 3.03
N GLN A 310 -12.91 15.09 4.24
CA GLN A 310 -12.78 16.52 4.57
C GLN A 310 -11.72 17.19 3.68
N GLY A 311 -10.56 16.56 3.48
CA GLY A 311 -9.54 17.07 2.57
C GLY A 311 -10.06 17.24 1.14
N LEU A 312 -10.83 16.28 0.62
CA LEU A 312 -11.50 16.42 -0.69
C LEU A 312 -12.50 17.59 -0.71
N ALA A 313 -13.26 17.82 0.37
CA ALA A 313 -14.18 18.93 0.46
C ALA A 313 -13.44 20.29 0.47
N GLU A 314 -12.38 20.41 1.28
CA GLU A 314 -11.54 21.62 1.41
C GLU A 314 -10.75 21.93 0.12
N LEU A 315 -10.42 20.93 -0.69
CA LEU A 315 -9.85 21.16 -2.02
C LEU A 315 -10.85 21.79 -3.00
N ASN A 316 -12.14 21.52 -2.80
CA ASN A 316 -13.23 21.89 -3.70
C ASN A 316 -14.00 23.15 -3.27
N SER A 317 -13.75 23.66 -2.07
CA SER A 317 -14.19 24.98 -1.60
C SER A 317 -13.34 26.11 -2.16
#